data_AF-A0AAJ5ZWV7-F1
#
_entry.id   AF-A0AAJ5ZWV7-F1
#
_cell.length_a   1.000
_cell.length_b   1.000
_cell.length_c   1.000
_cell.angle_alpha   90.00
_cell.angle_beta   90.00
_cell.angle_gamma   90.00
#
_symmetry.space_group_name_H-M   'P 1'
#
loop_
_entity.id
_entity.type
_entity.pdbx_description
1 polymer ?
#
loop_
_entity_poly.entity_id
_entity_poly.type
_entity_poly.pdbx_seq_one_letter_code
_entity_poly.pdbx_strand_id
1 'polypeptide(L)'
;MREDIHTTGIPVLCVSCEARHRGICGALNLDQLVTLSKSTKRHKAETGKELVSDSRSVERFANVLSGVVKLTKTLSDGRQQIVGLQFAPDFLGRPFQSESSLTAEAATEVELCSFPRQALERLMKEQPDLEHRLLEQKLRELDQAHDWMVALGRKTAAEKIASFLLMIARNIDPGAGPERRSAAFELPLSRAEIADFLGLTVETVSRQITRLRGENVIHVENNRHVIVDDIGRLAARAGD
;
A
#
# COMPACT_ATOMS: atom_id res chain seq x y z
N MET A 1 32.11 -1.91 17.70
CA MET A 1 32.22 -1.13 16.44
C MET A 1 31.97 -2.12 15.32
N ARG A 2 30.75 -2.20 14.77
CA ARG A 2 30.44 -3.14 13.69
C ARG A 2 30.86 -2.45 12.39
N GLU A 3 31.74 -3.10 11.65
CA GLU A 3 32.28 -2.62 10.38
C GLU A 3 31.21 -2.71 9.28
N ASP A 4 30.82 -1.56 8.75
CA ASP A 4 29.94 -1.42 7.58
C ASP A 4 30.73 -1.73 6.30
N ILE A 5 30.75 -3.00 5.88
CA ILE A 5 31.51 -3.44 4.68
C ILE A 5 30.63 -3.60 3.41
N HIS A 6 29.32 -3.29 3.46
CA HIS A 6 28.41 -3.49 2.31
C HIS A 6 27.84 -2.24 1.63
N THR A 7 28.37 -1.04 1.89
CA THR A 7 27.81 0.21 1.31
C THR A 7 28.52 0.69 0.04
N THR A 8 29.69 0.14 -0.29
CA THR A 8 30.50 0.61 -1.41
C THR A 8 29.80 0.33 -2.76
N GLY A 9 29.43 1.38 -3.48
CA GLY A 9 28.82 1.31 -4.82
C GLY A 9 27.29 1.36 -4.87
N ILE A 10 26.60 1.32 -3.72
CA ILE A 10 25.14 1.47 -3.67
C ILE A 10 24.79 2.97 -3.82
N PRO A 11 23.85 3.35 -4.70
CA PRO A 11 23.42 4.74 -4.82
C PRO A 11 22.96 5.31 -3.48
N VAL A 12 23.32 6.55 -3.17
CA VAL A 12 22.99 7.21 -1.88
C VAL A 12 21.49 7.11 -1.57
N LEU A 13 20.65 7.30 -2.58
CA LEU A 13 19.19 7.18 -2.48
C LEU A 13 18.69 5.74 -2.22
N CYS A 14 19.55 4.72 -2.24
CA CYS A 14 19.20 3.32 -2.03
C CYS A 14 19.81 2.74 -0.74
N VAL A 15 20.82 3.38 -0.15
CA VAL A 15 21.54 2.88 1.03
C VAL A 15 20.60 2.65 2.20
N SER A 16 19.80 3.65 2.54
CA SER A 16 18.84 3.60 3.66
C SER A 16 17.39 3.38 3.19
N CYS A 17 17.22 2.70 2.05
CA CYS A 17 15.89 2.43 1.51
C CYS A 17 15.33 1.13 2.08
N GLU A 18 14.50 1.21 3.12
CA GLU A 18 13.83 0.03 3.70
C GLU A 18 12.96 -0.70 2.68
N ALA A 19 12.29 0.06 1.80
CA ALA A 19 11.48 -0.47 0.72
C ALA A 19 12.28 -1.28 -0.31
N ARG A 20 13.61 -1.12 -0.40
CA ARG A 20 14.44 -1.84 -1.38
C ARG A 20 14.34 -3.35 -1.19
N HIS A 21 14.51 -3.84 0.03
CA HIS A 21 14.67 -5.27 0.28
C HIS A 21 13.38 -6.05 0.05
N ARG A 22 12.24 -5.47 0.44
CA ARG A 22 10.92 -6.08 0.34
C ARG A 22 10.19 -5.73 -0.97
N GLY A 23 10.59 -4.68 -1.67
CA GLY A 23 10.05 -4.27 -2.96
C GLY A 23 10.80 -4.88 -4.16
N ILE A 24 10.48 -4.38 -5.35
CA ILE A 24 11.07 -4.87 -6.61
C ILE A 24 12.57 -4.58 -6.74
N CYS A 25 13.08 -3.52 -6.09
CA CYS A 25 14.49 -3.15 -6.17
C CYS A 25 15.42 -4.17 -5.50
N GLY A 26 14.88 -5.08 -4.68
CA GLY A 26 15.63 -6.16 -4.05
C GLY A 26 16.02 -7.28 -5.02
N ALA A 27 15.45 -7.28 -6.23
CA ALA A 27 15.80 -8.20 -7.31
C ALA A 27 17.02 -7.72 -8.15
N LEU A 28 17.41 -6.46 -7.97
CA LEU A 28 18.45 -5.83 -8.79
C LEU A 28 19.83 -6.07 -8.17
N ASN A 29 20.80 -6.42 -9.01
CA ASN A 29 22.20 -6.40 -8.61
C ASN A 29 22.71 -4.94 -8.50
N LEU A 30 23.96 -4.77 -8.04
CA LEU A 30 24.54 -3.45 -7.79
C LEU A 30 24.57 -2.57 -9.05
N ASP A 31 25.03 -3.10 -10.18
CA ASP A 31 25.17 -2.33 -11.42
C ASP A 31 23.80 -1.93 -12.01
N GLN A 32 22.81 -2.83 -11.91
CA GLN A 32 21.43 -2.57 -12.29
C GLN A 32 20.80 -1.50 -11.39
N LEU A 33 21.04 -1.57 -10.07
CA LEU A 33 20.56 -0.57 -9.11
C LEU A 33 21.18 0.80 -9.37
N VAL A 34 22.49 0.85 -9.67
CA VAL A 34 23.17 2.08 -10.09
C VAL A 34 22.55 2.62 -11.37
N THR A 35 22.32 1.77 -12.37
CA THR A 35 21.73 2.15 -13.65
C THR A 35 20.32 2.73 -13.47
N LEU A 36 19.45 2.06 -12.71
CA LEU A 36 18.10 2.54 -12.40
C LEU A 36 18.15 3.88 -11.64
N SER A 37 19.06 4.00 -10.67
CA SER A 37 19.18 5.18 -9.81
C SER A 37 19.47 6.47 -10.58
N LYS A 38 20.21 6.39 -11.71
CA LYS A 38 20.55 7.56 -12.55
C LYS A 38 19.34 8.31 -13.10
N SER A 39 18.20 7.63 -13.23
CA SER A 39 16.94 8.20 -13.74
C SER A 39 15.80 8.16 -12.72
N THR A 40 16.14 7.79 -11.48
CA THR A 40 15.21 7.67 -10.37
C THR A 40 15.01 9.02 -9.67
N LYS A 41 13.78 9.31 -9.26
CA LYS A 41 13.43 10.50 -8.47
C LYS A 41 12.66 10.10 -7.22
N ARG A 42 13.25 10.41 -6.06
CA ARG A 42 12.50 10.45 -4.79
C ARG A 42 11.75 11.77 -4.68
N HIS A 43 10.49 11.70 -4.29
CA HIS A 43 9.65 12.87 -4.13
C HIS A 43 8.50 12.56 -3.18
N LYS A 44 7.92 13.62 -2.62
CA LYS A 44 6.73 13.54 -1.79
C LYS A 44 5.49 13.97 -2.58
N ALA A 45 4.35 13.44 -2.19
CA ALA A 45 3.04 13.93 -2.63
C ALA A 45 2.14 14.11 -1.40
N GLU A 46 1.43 15.23 -1.39
CA GLU A 46 0.49 15.58 -0.32
C GLU A 46 -0.78 14.72 -0.40
N THR A 47 -1.48 14.58 0.72
CA THR A 47 -2.80 13.93 0.76
C THR A 47 -3.73 14.54 -0.29
N GLY A 48 -4.45 13.70 -1.04
CA GLY A 48 -5.35 14.12 -2.11
C GLY A 48 -4.68 14.29 -3.48
N LYS A 49 -3.36 14.19 -3.55
CA LYS A 49 -2.64 14.34 -4.83
C LYS A 49 -2.83 13.10 -5.71
N GLU A 50 -3.32 13.31 -6.93
CA GLU A 50 -3.31 12.29 -7.98
C GLU A 50 -1.86 11.97 -8.40
N LEU A 51 -1.53 10.68 -8.38
CA LEU A 51 -0.20 10.12 -8.68
C LEU A 51 -0.17 9.48 -10.07
N VAL A 52 -1.24 8.75 -10.42
CA VAL A 52 -1.43 8.12 -11.73
C VAL A 52 -2.88 8.36 -12.14
N SER A 53 -3.06 8.85 -13.37
CA SER A 53 -4.37 9.17 -13.94
C SER A 53 -4.92 8.00 -14.77
N ASP A 54 -6.23 7.83 -14.81
CA ASP A 54 -6.96 6.77 -15.56
C ASP A 54 -6.96 6.96 -17.10
N SER A 55 -6.33 8.02 -17.60
CA SER A 55 -6.50 8.47 -18.99
C SER A 55 -5.23 9.03 -19.63
N ARG A 56 -4.05 8.78 -19.03
CA ARG A 56 -2.76 9.24 -19.56
C ARG A 56 -1.79 8.09 -19.76
N SER A 57 -0.94 8.21 -20.79
CA SER A 57 0.21 7.32 -20.98
C SER A 57 1.08 7.32 -19.73
N VAL A 58 1.28 6.15 -19.13
CA VAL A 58 2.12 6.01 -17.94
C VAL A 58 3.59 6.06 -18.34
N GLU A 59 4.24 7.21 -18.14
CA GLU A 59 5.66 7.43 -18.47
C GLU A 59 6.62 6.97 -17.36
N ARG A 60 6.13 6.89 -16.12
CA ARG A 60 6.91 6.52 -14.94
C ARG A 60 6.15 5.53 -14.08
N PHE A 61 6.89 4.61 -13.49
CA PHE A 61 6.41 3.77 -12.39
C PHE A 61 7.00 4.28 -11.07
N ALA A 62 6.46 3.81 -9.95
CA ALA A 62 6.98 4.18 -8.64
C ALA A 62 6.89 3.03 -7.64
N ASN A 63 7.77 3.04 -6.64
CA ASN A 63 7.55 2.29 -5.41
C ASN A 63 7.08 3.25 -4.32
N VAL A 64 6.11 2.81 -3.51
CA VAL A 64 5.76 3.49 -2.27
C VAL A 64 6.88 3.29 -1.27
N LEU A 65 7.45 4.38 -0.77
CA LEU A 65 8.48 4.35 0.28
C LEU A 65 7.88 4.53 1.67
N SER A 66 6.83 5.35 1.77
CA SER A 66 6.06 5.55 3.00
C SER A 66 4.69 6.16 2.68
N GLY A 67 3.76 6.06 3.63
CA GLY A 67 2.38 6.52 3.48
C GLY A 67 1.48 5.50 2.79
N VAL A 68 0.26 5.92 2.46
CA VAL A 68 -0.77 5.08 1.85
C VAL A 68 -1.28 5.71 0.57
N VAL A 69 -1.37 4.92 -0.49
CA VAL A 69 -2.00 5.28 -1.75
C VAL A 69 -3.32 4.54 -1.88
N LYS A 70 -4.39 5.25 -2.25
CA LYS A 70 -5.68 4.63 -2.57
C LYS A 70 -5.83 4.48 -4.08
N LEU A 71 -6.38 3.35 -4.49
CA LEU A 71 -6.72 3.05 -5.87
C LEU A 71 -8.22 3.24 -6.05
N THR A 72 -8.61 4.09 -6.99
CA THR A 72 -10.01 4.38 -7.30
C THR A 72 -10.36 3.94 -8.71
N LYS A 73 -11.59 3.46 -8.88
CA LYS A 73 -12.18 3.17 -10.18
C LYS A 73 -13.33 4.12 -10.43
N THR A 74 -13.30 4.79 -11.58
CA THR A 74 -14.38 5.66 -12.04
C THR A 74 -15.36 4.85 -12.90
N LEU A 75 -16.65 4.93 -12.58
CA LEU A 75 -17.74 4.35 -13.35
C LEU A 75 -18.13 5.27 -14.52
N SER A 76 -18.85 4.72 -15.50
CA SER A 76 -19.30 5.50 -16.67
C SER A 76 -20.23 6.67 -16.33
N ASP A 77 -20.89 6.62 -15.17
CA ASP A 77 -21.75 7.69 -14.64
C ASP A 77 -21.00 8.70 -13.77
N GLY A 78 -19.65 8.59 -13.69
CA GLY A 78 -18.79 9.49 -12.94
C GLY A 78 -18.64 9.16 -11.45
N ARG A 79 -19.38 8.18 -10.92
CA ARG A 79 -19.17 7.71 -9.54
C ARG A 79 -17.79 7.08 -9.41
N GLN A 80 -17.14 7.34 -8.28
CA GLN A 80 -15.86 6.72 -7.94
C GLN A 80 -16.04 5.73 -6.80
N GLN A 81 -15.22 4.69 -6.82
CA GLN A 81 -15.16 3.66 -5.79
C GLN A 81 -13.70 3.41 -5.44
N ILE A 82 -13.34 3.46 -4.16
CA ILE A 82 -12.04 2.94 -3.71
C ILE A 82 -12.06 1.41 -3.82
N VAL A 83 -11.10 0.86 -4.56
CA VAL A 83 -11.00 -0.58 -4.86
C VAL A 83 -9.77 -1.24 -4.24
N GLY A 84 -8.85 -0.46 -3.66
CA GLY A 84 -7.67 -0.99 -3.01
C GLY A 84 -6.84 0.09 -2.33
N LEU A 85 -5.96 -0.34 -1.44
CA LEU A 85 -4.91 0.48 -0.85
C LEU A 85 -3.55 -0.12 -1.21
N GLN A 86 -2.53 0.72 -1.32
CA GLN A 86 -1.15 0.35 -1.56
C GLN A 86 -0.30 0.96 -0.45
N PHE A 87 0.60 0.16 0.10
CA PHE A 87 1.48 0.48 1.21
C PHE A 87 2.93 0.37 0.78
N ALA A 88 3.88 0.86 1.56
CA ALA A 88 5.27 0.55 1.29
C ALA A 88 5.52 -0.96 1.50
N PRO A 89 6.25 -1.67 0.61
CA PRO A 89 7.03 -1.18 -0.53
C PRO A 89 6.35 -1.38 -1.90
N ASP A 90 5.02 -1.34 -1.97
CA ASP A 90 4.25 -1.71 -3.15
C ASP A 90 4.66 -0.90 -4.39
N PHE A 91 4.82 -1.63 -5.48
CA PHE A 91 5.02 -1.11 -6.81
C PHE A 91 3.71 -0.56 -7.45
N LEU A 92 3.73 0.73 -7.75
CA LEU A 92 2.74 1.46 -8.52
C LEU A 92 3.09 1.44 -10.01
N GLY A 93 2.38 0.60 -10.75
CA GLY A 93 2.50 0.49 -12.20
C GLY A 93 1.88 -0.78 -12.75
N ARG A 94 1.66 -0.79 -14.06
CA ARG A 94 1.18 -1.96 -14.81
C ARG A 94 2.08 -2.15 -16.04
N PRO A 95 3.22 -2.83 -15.90
CA PRO A 95 4.08 -3.14 -17.03
C PRO A 95 3.27 -3.91 -18.08
N PHE A 96 3.66 -3.75 -19.35
CA PHE A 96 2.95 -4.33 -20.49
C PHE A 96 1.57 -3.72 -20.82
N GLN A 97 1.06 -2.77 -20.04
CA GLN A 97 -0.14 -2.00 -20.37
C GLN A 97 0.20 -0.53 -20.60
N SER A 98 -0.39 0.08 -21.62
CA SER A 98 -0.24 1.51 -21.92
C SER A 98 -1.13 2.38 -21.05
N GLU A 99 -2.24 1.82 -20.56
CA GLU A 99 -3.31 2.53 -19.88
C GLU A 99 -3.62 1.90 -18.52
N SER A 100 -4.02 2.74 -17.57
CA SER A 100 -4.52 2.31 -16.27
C SER A 100 -6.02 2.55 -16.23
N SER A 101 -6.81 1.53 -15.87
CA SER A 101 -8.25 1.70 -15.60
C SER A 101 -8.54 2.16 -14.16
N LEU A 102 -7.47 2.42 -13.40
CA LEU A 102 -7.51 2.86 -12.01
C LEU A 102 -6.73 4.17 -11.88
N THR A 103 -7.28 5.07 -11.08
CA THR A 103 -6.59 6.27 -10.62
C THR A 103 -5.91 5.96 -9.30
N ALA A 104 -4.66 6.42 -9.13
CA ALA A 104 -3.93 6.31 -7.88
C ALA A 104 -3.83 7.69 -7.23
N GLU A 105 -4.24 7.82 -5.98
CA GLU A 105 -4.23 9.07 -5.22
C GLU A 105 -3.58 8.85 -3.85
N ALA A 106 -2.83 9.84 -3.38
CA ALA A 106 -2.24 9.81 -2.05
C ALA A 106 -3.35 9.92 -0.96
N ALA A 107 -3.55 8.87 -0.17
CA ALA A 107 -4.49 8.88 0.95
C ALA A 107 -3.90 9.55 2.20
N THR A 108 -2.57 9.56 2.31
CA THR A 108 -1.79 10.31 3.30
C THR A 108 -0.72 11.15 2.58
N GLU A 109 0.14 11.87 3.31
CA GLU A 109 1.43 12.25 2.73
C GLU A 109 2.18 10.95 2.37
N VAL A 110 2.69 10.87 1.14
CA VAL A 110 3.41 9.70 0.63
C VAL A 110 4.80 10.10 0.14
N GLU A 111 5.79 9.26 0.41
CA GLU A 111 7.09 9.33 -0.26
C GLU A 111 7.17 8.25 -1.33
N LEU A 112 7.60 8.64 -2.53
CA LEU A 112 7.64 7.77 -3.71
C LEU A 112 9.04 7.76 -4.31
N CYS A 113 9.45 6.58 -4.78
CA CYS A 113 10.63 6.40 -5.62
C CYS A 113 10.19 6.12 -7.05
N SER A 114 10.20 7.12 -7.93
CA SER A 114 9.76 6.94 -9.33
C SER A 114 10.92 6.73 -10.28
N PHE A 115 10.71 5.94 -11.32
CA PHE A 115 11.69 5.67 -12.37
C PHE A 115 10.98 5.55 -13.74
N PRO A 116 11.69 5.83 -14.86
CA PRO A 116 11.08 5.80 -16.18
C PRO A 116 10.60 4.39 -16.53
N ARG A 117 9.42 4.30 -17.11
CA ARG A 117 8.84 3.04 -17.58
C ARG A 117 9.82 2.24 -18.45
N GLN A 118 10.40 2.90 -19.46
CA GLN A 118 11.33 2.26 -20.39
C GLN A 118 12.59 1.72 -19.69
N ALA A 119 13.05 2.37 -18.62
CA ALA A 119 14.22 1.91 -17.88
C ALA A 119 13.90 0.60 -17.14
N LEU A 120 12.73 0.52 -16.48
CA LEU A 120 12.30 -0.72 -15.83
C LEU A 120 12.04 -1.82 -16.85
N GLU A 121 11.33 -1.55 -17.94
CA GLU A 121 11.01 -2.55 -18.97
C GLU A 121 12.27 -3.13 -19.64
N ARG A 122 13.36 -2.35 -19.75
CA ARG A 122 14.66 -2.87 -20.20
C ARG A 122 15.28 -3.80 -19.16
N LEU A 123 15.29 -3.39 -17.88
CA LEU A 123 15.81 -4.22 -16.80
C LEU A 123 15.03 -5.54 -16.66
N MET A 124 13.72 -5.53 -16.89
CA MET A 124 12.88 -6.74 -16.85
C MET A 124 13.32 -7.76 -17.91
N LYS A 125 13.69 -7.30 -19.12
CA LYS A 125 14.22 -8.18 -20.18
C LYS A 125 15.60 -8.76 -19.85
N GLU A 126 16.37 -8.06 -19.04
CA GLU A 126 17.74 -8.44 -18.68
C GLU A 126 17.79 -9.26 -17.38
N GLN A 127 16.77 -9.16 -16.52
CA GLN A 127 16.75 -9.76 -15.19
C GLN A 127 15.43 -10.49 -14.90
N PRO A 128 15.38 -11.82 -15.12
CA PRO A 128 14.19 -12.63 -14.84
C PRO A 128 13.69 -12.53 -13.39
N ASP A 129 14.59 -12.36 -12.41
CA ASP A 129 14.22 -12.21 -11.00
C ASP A 129 13.37 -10.97 -10.73
N LEU A 130 13.53 -9.91 -11.54
CA LEU A 130 12.73 -8.69 -11.41
C LEU A 130 11.29 -8.94 -11.85
N GLU A 131 11.09 -9.65 -12.96
CA GLU A 131 9.76 -10.05 -13.42
C GLU A 131 9.10 -11.00 -12.41
N HIS A 132 9.87 -11.95 -11.85
CA HIS A 132 9.38 -12.87 -10.83
C HIS A 132 8.90 -12.11 -9.57
N ARG A 133 9.70 -11.20 -9.04
CA ARG A 133 9.34 -10.35 -7.88
C ARG A 133 8.10 -9.50 -8.14
N LEU A 134 7.96 -8.96 -9.35
CA LEU A 134 6.78 -8.22 -9.74
C LEU A 134 5.55 -9.12 -9.79
N LEU A 135 5.68 -10.33 -10.36
CA LEU A 135 4.60 -11.31 -10.42
C LEU A 135 4.14 -11.74 -9.02
N GLU A 136 5.07 -12.03 -8.12
CA GLU A 136 4.74 -12.33 -6.72
C GLU A 136 3.94 -11.18 -6.07
N GLN A 137 4.30 -9.93 -6.34
CA GLN A 137 3.55 -8.78 -5.82
C GLN A 137 2.15 -8.70 -6.44
N LYS A 138 2.02 -8.93 -7.76
CA LYS A 138 0.72 -8.93 -8.43
C LYS A 138 -0.19 -10.06 -7.96
N LEU A 139 0.36 -11.23 -7.65
CA LEU A 139 -0.40 -12.32 -7.03
C LEU A 139 -0.89 -11.94 -5.63
N ARG A 140 -0.05 -11.31 -4.79
CA ARG A 140 -0.49 -10.79 -3.49
C ARG A 140 -1.60 -9.72 -3.60
N GLU A 141 -1.48 -8.81 -4.56
CA GLU A 141 -2.53 -7.81 -4.85
C GLU A 141 -3.84 -8.49 -5.27
N LEU A 142 -3.76 -9.56 -6.08
CA LEU A 142 -4.92 -10.34 -6.53
C LEU A 142 -5.58 -11.09 -5.38
N ASP A 143 -4.80 -11.76 -4.54
CA ASP A 143 -5.30 -12.48 -3.36
C ASP A 143 -6.00 -11.51 -2.41
N GLN A 144 -5.41 -10.34 -2.17
CA GLN A 144 -6.05 -9.30 -1.35
C GLN A 144 -7.36 -8.80 -1.98
N ALA A 145 -7.44 -8.67 -3.31
CA ALA A 145 -8.69 -8.32 -3.98
C ALA A 145 -9.76 -9.42 -3.83
N HIS A 146 -9.36 -10.70 -3.87
CA HIS A 146 -10.24 -11.83 -3.60
C HIS A 146 -10.77 -11.82 -2.16
N ASP A 147 -9.90 -11.57 -1.17
CA ASP A 147 -10.29 -11.45 0.23
C ASP A 147 -11.31 -10.31 0.42
N TRP A 148 -11.09 -9.17 -0.25
CA TRP A 148 -12.04 -8.06 -0.23
C TRP A 148 -13.38 -8.41 -0.89
N MET A 149 -13.39 -9.17 -2.00
CA MET A 149 -14.64 -9.62 -2.59
C MET A 149 -15.46 -10.48 -1.62
N VAL A 150 -14.81 -11.40 -0.89
CA VAL A 150 -15.47 -12.23 0.13
C VAL A 150 -15.95 -11.36 1.29
N ALA A 151 -15.10 -10.46 1.80
CA ALA A 151 -15.46 -9.56 2.88
C ALA A 151 -16.67 -8.70 2.53
N LEU A 152 -16.69 -8.11 1.33
CA LEU A 152 -17.78 -7.26 0.87
C LEU A 152 -19.10 -8.03 0.69
N GLY A 153 -19.03 -9.27 0.21
CA GLY A 153 -20.21 -10.09 -0.08
C GLY A 153 -20.76 -10.91 1.09
N ARG A 154 -19.93 -11.25 2.09
CA ARG A 154 -20.31 -12.21 3.16
C ARG A 154 -20.04 -11.73 4.58
N LYS A 155 -19.06 -10.86 4.82
CA LYS A 155 -18.77 -10.37 6.18
C LYS A 155 -19.82 -9.33 6.61
N THR A 156 -20.18 -9.37 7.89
CA THR A 156 -21.02 -8.37 8.55
C THR A 156 -20.32 -7.00 8.59
N ALA A 157 -21.06 -5.93 8.87
CA ALA A 157 -20.47 -4.59 8.99
C ALA A 157 -19.36 -4.52 10.07
N ALA A 158 -19.50 -5.27 11.16
CA ALA A 158 -18.48 -5.33 12.22
C ALA A 158 -17.19 -6.01 11.71
N GLU A 159 -17.33 -7.16 11.06
CA GLU A 159 -16.21 -7.93 10.49
C GLU A 159 -15.51 -7.17 9.36
N LYS A 160 -16.26 -6.44 8.51
CA LYS A 160 -15.68 -5.58 7.47
C LYS A 160 -14.77 -4.49 8.06
N ILE A 161 -15.24 -3.82 9.12
CA ILE A 161 -14.48 -2.77 9.80
C ILE A 161 -13.25 -3.34 10.49
N ALA A 162 -13.39 -4.48 11.18
CA ALA A 162 -12.25 -5.16 11.79
C ALA A 162 -11.23 -5.62 10.74
N SER A 163 -11.68 -6.18 9.61
CA SER A 163 -10.82 -6.57 8.47
C SER A 163 -10.06 -5.36 7.91
N PHE A 164 -10.72 -4.21 7.78
CA PHE A 164 -10.07 -2.98 7.34
C PHE A 164 -8.98 -2.52 8.30
N LEU A 165 -9.28 -2.43 9.59
CA LEU A 165 -8.28 -2.04 10.60
C LEU A 165 -7.12 -3.02 10.67
N LEU A 166 -7.40 -4.32 10.51
CA LEU A 166 -6.39 -5.37 10.47
C LEU A 166 -5.46 -5.23 9.27
N MET A 167 -6.01 -4.92 8.08
CA MET A 167 -5.21 -4.63 6.90
C MET A 167 -4.29 -3.43 7.15
N ILE A 168 -4.77 -2.33 7.76
CA ILE A 168 -3.91 -1.18 8.07
C ILE A 168 -2.82 -1.60 9.08
N ALA A 169 -3.18 -2.25 10.17
CA ALA A 169 -2.26 -2.67 11.22
C ALA A 169 -1.10 -3.54 10.70
N ARG A 170 -1.38 -4.42 9.73
CA ARG A 170 -0.42 -5.33 9.11
C ARG A 170 0.52 -4.65 8.11
N ASN A 171 0.08 -3.58 7.43
CA ASN A 171 0.82 -3.03 6.28
C ASN A 171 1.38 -1.62 6.50
N ILE A 172 0.89 -0.86 7.49
CA ILE A 172 1.29 0.54 7.69
C ILE A 172 2.76 0.69 8.15
N ASP A 173 3.31 -0.35 8.75
CA ASP A 173 4.71 -0.41 9.19
C ASP A 173 5.38 -1.62 8.52
N PRO A 174 6.03 -1.41 7.37
CA PRO A 174 6.75 -2.48 6.69
C PRO A 174 8.01 -2.91 7.44
N GLY A 175 8.46 -2.22 8.48
CA GLY A 175 9.55 -2.67 9.34
C GLY A 175 9.11 -3.75 10.32
N ALA A 176 7.84 -3.69 10.75
CA ALA A 176 7.29 -4.65 11.68
C ALA A 176 7.28 -6.06 11.09
N GLY A 177 7.87 -7.01 11.83
CA GLY A 177 7.89 -8.42 11.46
C GLY A 177 6.51 -9.10 11.58
N PRO A 178 6.36 -10.32 11.06
CA PRO A 178 5.11 -11.06 11.11
C PRO A 178 4.63 -11.39 12.53
N GLU A 179 5.52 -11.36 13.53
CA GLU A 179 5.21 -11.62 14.95
C GLU A 179 4.73 -10.38 15.72
N ARG A 180 4.42 -9.28 15.03
CA ARG A 180 3.90 -8.06 15.64
C ARG A 180 2.62 -8.36 16.43
N ARG A 181 2.61 -8.03 17.71
CA ARG A 181 1.45 -8.23 18.60
C ARG A 181 0.54 -7.02 18.70
N SER A 182 1.09 -5.81 18.58
CA SER A 182 0.37 -4.55 18.70
C SER A 182 0.73 -3.57 17.58
N ALA A 183 -0.18 -2.69 17.21
CA ALA A 183 0.03 -1.66 16.20
C ALA A 183 -0.63 -0.34 16.61
N ALA A 184 -0.03 0.77 16.20
CA ALA A 184 -0.63 2.10 16.33
C ALA A 184 -0.48 2.83 14.99
N PHE A 185 -1.54 3.49 14.55
CA PHE A 185 -1.56 4.19 13.26
C PHE A 185 -2.62 5.28 13.19
N GLU A 186 -2.36 6.28 12.37
CA GLU A 186 -3.41 7.18 11.90
C GLU A 186 -4.23 6.49 10.81
N LEU A 187 -5.56 6.61 10.89
CA LEU A 187 -6.42 6.13 9.81
C LEU A 187 -6.10 6.86 8.50
N PRO A 188 -5.72 6.14 7.42
CA PRO A 188 -5.37 6.78 6.15
C PRO A 188 -6.60 7.30 5.40
N LEU A 189 -7.79 6.78 5.72
CA LEU A 189 -9.05 7.15 5.09
C LEU A 189 -9.97 7.87 6.09
N SER A 190 -10.72 8.84 5.59
CA SER A 190 -11.85 9.43 6.31
C SER A 190 -12.98 8.41 6.51
N ARG A 191 -13.95 8.72 7.39
CA ARG A 191 -15.11 7.83 7.60
C ARG A 191 -15.97 7.67 6.34
N ALA A 192 -16.03 8.70 5.49
CA ALA A 192 -16.69 8.64 4.19
C ALA A 192 -15.97 7.70 3.22
N GLU A 193 -14.65 7.79 3.15
CA GLU A 193 -13.85 6.89 2.30
C GLU A 193 -13.85 5.45 2.81
N ILE A 194 -13.84 5.23 4.13
CA ILE A 194 -14.00 3.87 4.71
C ILE A 194 -15.39 3.32 4.38
N ALA A 195 -16.43 4.15 4.42
CA ALA A 195 -17.79 3.78 4.08
C ALA A 195 -17.88 3.38 2.60
N ASP A 196 -17.30 4.19 1.71
CA ASP A 196 -17.18 3.91 0.28
C ASP A 196 -16.45 2.58 0.04
N PHE A 197 -15.24 2.42 0.59
CA PHE A 197 -14.41 1.23 0.45
C PHE A 197 -15.11 -0.06 0.91
N LEU A 198 -15.90 -0.01 1.99
CA LEU A 198 -16.54 -1.20 2.58
C LEU A 198 -17.99 -1.44 2.13
N GLY A 199 -18.55 -0.55 1.32
CA GLY A 199 -19.97 -0.57 0.96
C GLY A 199 -20.88 -0.42 2.19
N LEU A 200 -20.55 0.52 3.08
CA LEU A 200 -21.29 0.82 4.30
C LEU A 200 -21.74 2.28 4.31
N THR A 201 -22.57 2.67 5.29
CA THR A 201 -22.84 4.09 5.55
C THR A 201 -21.84 4.67 6.54
N VAL A 202 -21.63 5.99 6.52
CA VAL A 202 -20.72 6.70 7.43
C VAL A 202 -21.10 6.50 8.89
N GLU A 203 -22.41 6.49 9.19
CA GLU A 203 -22.96 6.22 10.52
C GLU A 203 -22.65 4.78 10.95
N THR A 204 -22.70 3.84 10.01
CA THR A 204 -22.35 2.44 10.27
C THR A 204 -20.88 2.27 10.59
N VAL A 205 -19.98 2.90 9.83
CA VAL A 205 -18.55 2.92 10.14
C VAL A 205 -18.30 3.47 11.54
N SER A 206 -18.93 4.61 11.87
CA SER A 206 -18.77 5.29 13.16
C SER A 206 -19.28 4.44 14.32
N ARG A 207 -20.45 3.80 14.16
CA ARG A 207 -21.04 2.89 15.14
C ARG A 207 -20.17 1.66 15.39
N GLN A 208 -19.66 1.02 14.34
CA GLN A 208 -18.82 -0.18 14.51
C GLN A 208 -17.47 0.14 15.15
N ILE A 209 -16.84 1.27 14.82
CA ILE A 209 -15.60 1.69 15.49
C ILE A 209 -15.85 2.00 16.96
N THR A 210 -16.99 2.62 17.30
CA THR A 210 -17.39 2.85 18.70
C THR A 210 -17.61 1.53 19.45
N ARG A 211 -18.20 0.53 18.78
CA ARG A 211 -18.40 -0.80 19.34
C ARG A 211 -17.07 -1.50 19.62
N LEU A 212 -16.14 -1.52 18.67
CA LEU A 212 -14.82 -2.13 18.87
C LEU A 212 -14.06 -1.46 20.04
N ARG A 213 -14.22 -0.14 20.21
CA ARG A 213 -13.69 0.59 21.37
C ARG A 213 -14.34 0.15 22.67
N GLY A 214 -15.67 0.05 22.72
CA GLY A 214 -16.41 -0.41 23.90
C GLY A 214 -16.09 -1.87 24.27
N GLU A 215 -15.70 -2.69 23.30
CA GLU A 215 -15.24 -4.06 23.50
C GLU A 215 -13.74 -4.14 23.85
N ASN A 216 -13.03 -3.02 23.96
CA ASN A 216 -11.57 -2.93 24.20
C ASN A 216 -10.73 -3.69 23.15
N VAL A 217 -11.23 -3.81 21.92
CA VAL A 217 -10.47 -4.42 20.81
C VAL A 217 -9.49 -3.41 20.21
N ILE A 218 -9.87 -2.12 20.24
CA ILE A 218 -9.05 -0.99 19.82
C ILE A 218 -9.21 0.18 20.78
N HIS A 219 -8.21 1.05 20.84
CA HIS A 219 -8.32 2.38 21.40
C HIS A 219 -8.28 3.41 20.28
N VAL A 220 -9.01 4.52 20.45
CA VAL A 220 -9.05 5.60 19.46
C VAL A 220 -8.79 6.92 20.15
N GLU A 221 -7.70 7.58 19.79
CA GLU A 221 -7.32 8.92 20.24
C GLU A 221 -7.51 9.92 19.10
N ASN A 222 -7.87 11.17 19.45
CA ASN A 222 -8.06 12.27 18.48
C ASN A 222 -8.94 11.92 17.26
N ASN A 223 -9.86 10.96 17.42
CA ASN A 223 -10.81 10.46 16.43
C ASN A 223 -10.21 9.70 15.22
N ARG A 224 -8.88 9.73 15.05
CA ARG A 224 -8.17 9.14 13.89
C ARG A 224 -6.99 8.24 14.26
N HIS A 225 -6.38 8.46 15.42
CA HIS A 225 -5.29 7.63 15.91
C HIS A 225 -5.87 6.34 16.48
N VAL A 226 -5.54 5.19 15.90
CA VAL A 226 -6.02 3.88 16.34
C VAL A 226 -4.86 3.10 16.94
N ILE A 227 -5.09 2.56 18.13
CA ILE A 227 -4.17 1.67 18.82
C ILE A 227 -4.83 0.29 18.92
N VAL A 228 -4.10 -0.73 18.50
CA VAL A 228 -4.48 -2.14 18.53
C VAL A 228 -3.48 -2.85 19.43
N ASP A 229 -3.88 -3.15 20.67
CA ASP A 229 -2.97 -3.81 21.63
C ASP A 229 -2.76 -5.29 21.32
N ASP A 230 -3.74 -5.91 20.67
CA ASP A 230 -3.72 -7.33 20.29
C ASP A 230 -4.28 -7.52 18.87
N ILE A 231 -3.37 -7.72 17.93
CA ILE A 231 -3.69 -8.00 16.52
C ILE A 231 -4.47 -9.31 16.37
N GLY A 232 -4.21 -10.32 17.20
CA GLY A 232 -4.94 -11.59 17.18
C GLY A 232 -6.39 -11.40 17.59
N ARG A 233 -6.64 -10.57 18.62
CA ARG A 233 -8.00 -10.20 19.03
C ARG A 233 -8.74 -9.43 17.93
N LEU A 234 -8.06 -8.54 17.22
CA LEU A 234 -8.64 -7.84 16.06
C LEU A 234 -8.93 -8.81 14.90
N ALA A 235 -8.04 -9.77 14.63
CA ALA A 235 -8.24 -10.80 13.61
C ALA A 235 -9.46 -11.67 13.88
N ALA A 236 -9.64 -12.13 15.13
CA ALA A 236 -10.84 -12.87 15.52
C ALA A 236 -12.14 -12.06 15.30
N ARG A 237 -12.09 -10.72 15.41
CA ARG A 237 -13.22 -9.84 15.09
C ARG A 237 -13.42 -9.60 13.60
N ALA A 238 -12.37 -9.80 12.80
CA ALA A 238 -12.46 -9.80 11.35
C ALA A 238 -13.11 -11.09 10.82
N GLY A 239 -13.26 -12.13 11.66
CA GLY A 239 -13.74 -13.45 11.24
C GLY A 239 -12.64 -14.34 10.66
N ASP A 240 -11.38 -14.03 11.02
CA ASP A 240 -10.17 -14.79 10.66
C ASP A 240 -9.72 -15.69 11.83
#